data_AF-A0A967MWA5-F1
#
_entry.id   AF-A0A967MWA5-F1
#
_cell.length_a   1.000
_cell.length_b   1.000
_cell.length_c   1.000
_cell.angle_alpha   90.00
_cell.angle_beta   90.00
_cell.angle_gamma   90.00
#
_symmetry.space_group_name_H-M   'P 1'
#
loop_
_entity.id
_entity.type
_entity.pdbx_description
1 polymer ?
#
loop_
_entity_poly.entity_id
_entity_poly.type
_entity_poly.pdbx_seq_one_letter_code
_entity_poly.pdbx_strand_id
1 'polypeptide(L)'
;MTSPVVDPSEKPLWDALKALVRLFAQLFGQPADLLEEGAMRRAEARLVSGWLRGLERVARALLLVMAAGLPKPAPGRARRGRRAPVTIPPKDETPSDLRPPDTPPSEAWAGVAFRALPPDSSGPSGPHRSRTLVLVRGYAYRIEAIIRVAEAPMPFARRLARRL
;
A
#
# COMPACT_ATOMS: atom_id res chain seq x y z
N MET A 1 7.46 -7.17 29.19
CA MET A 1 7.17 -6.96 27.75
C MET A 1 6.88 -8.31 27.13
N THR A 2 5.62 -8.71 27.02
CA THR A 2 5.22 -9.98 26.40
C THR A 2 5.19 -9.79 24.89
N SER A 3 6.13 -10.43 24.17
CA SER A 3 6.03 -10.56 22.73
C SER A 3 4.69 -11.23 22.40
N PRO A 4 3.89 -10.69 21.47
CA PRO A 4 2.66 -11.35 21.05
C PRO A 4 3.05 -12.73 20.51
N VAL A 5 2.60 -13.78 21.20
CA VAL A 5 2.71 -15.15 20.74
C VAL A 5 1.84 -15.23 19.50
N VAL A 6 2.46 -15.16 18.32
CA VAL A 6 1.79 -15.49 17.07
C VAL A 6 1.41 -16.96 17.20
N ASP A 7 0.12 -17.25 17.12
CA ASP A 7 -0.37 -18.61 17.20
C ASP A 7 0.36 -19.46 16.13
N PRO A 8 0.95 -20.62 16.48
CA PRO A 8 1.70 -21.43 15.52
C PRO A 8 0.88 -21.80 14.28
N SER A 9 -0.46 -21.76 14.37
CA SER A 9 -1.38 -21.97 13.24
C SER A 9 -1.41 -20.83 12.20
N GLU A 10 -1.00 -19.60 12.56
CA GLU A 10 -0.99 -18.45 11.64
C GLU A 10 0.28 -18.37 10.78
N LYS A 11 1.40 -18.87 11.30
CA LYS A 11 2.70 -18.88 10.63
C LYS A 11 2.65 -19.48 9.20
N PRO A 12 2.05 -20.66 8.95
CA PRO A 12 1.98 -21.22 7.61
C PRO A 12 1.20 -20.36 6.61
N LEU A 13 0.18 -19.63 7.06
CA LEU A 13 -0.60 -18.73 6.19
C LEU A 13 0.21 -17.50 5.76
N TRP A 14 0.99 -16.93 6.68
CA TRP A 14 1.90 -15.84 6.36
C TRP A 14 3.05 -16.29 5.44
N ASP A 15 3.57 -17.49 5.65
CA ASP A 15 4.60 -18.05 4.77
C ASP A 15 4.04 -18.35 3.37
N ALA A 16 2.78 -18.78 3.26
CA ALA A 16 2.08 -18.88 1.97
C ALA A 16 1.93 -17.51 1.27
N LEU A 17 1.56 -16.46 2.00
CA LEU A 17 1.51 -15.11 1.42
C LEU A 17 2.90 -14.66 0.93
N LYS A 18 3.97 -14.89 1.70
CA LYS A 18 5.34 -14.58 1.27
C LYS A 18 5.71 -15.35 0.00
N ALA A 19 5.36 -16.63 -0.09
CA ALA A 19 5.59 -17.43 -1.29
C ALA A 19 4.84 -16.87 -2.51
N LEU A 20 3.58 -16.47 -2.35
CA LEU A 20 2.80 -15.84 -3.41
C LEU A 20 3.38 -14.50 -3.86
N VAL A 21 3.88 -13.67 -2.92
CA VAL A 21 4.53 -12.40 -3.23
C VAL A 21 5.85 -12.63 -3.97
N ARG A 22 6.65 -13.64 -3.59
CA ARG A 22 7.87 -14.03 -4.31
C ARG A 22 7.57 -14.51 -5.73
N LEU A 23 6.54 -15.35 -5.89
CA LEU A 23 6.08 -15.80 -7.21
C LEU A 23 5.63 -14.61 -8.06
N PHE A 24 4.87 -13.67 -7.48
CA PHE A 24 4.47 -12.45 -8.17
C PHE A 24 5.70 -11.65 -8.66
N ALA A 25 6.70 -11.46 -7.80
CA ALA A 25 7.92 -10.76 -8.16
C ALA A 25 8.75 -11.49 -9.23
N GLN A 26 8.74 -12.83 -9.25
CA GLN A 26 9.36 -13.62 -10.32
C GLN A 26 8.64 -13.47 -11.66
N LEU A 27 7.32 -13.32 -11.66
CA LEU A 27 6.51 -13.21 -12.88
C LEU A 27 6.49 -11.79 -13.47
N PHE A 28 6.48 -10.77 -12.62
CA PHE A 28 6.24 -9.38 -13.02
C PHE A 28 7.41 -8.43 -12.70
N GLY A 29 8.51 -8.95 -12.15
CA GLY A 29 9.66 -8.15 -11.72
C GLY A 29 9.55 -7.64 -10.28
N GLN A 30 10.68 -7.14 -9.76
CA GLN A 30 10.72 -6.47 -8.48
C GLN A 30 10.08 -5.07 -8.58
N PRO A 31 9.62 -4.48 -7.45
CA PRO A 31 9.12 -3.11 -7.45
C PRO A 31 10.10 -2.08 -8.02
N ALA A 32 11.41 -2.28 -7.81
CA ALA A 32 12.46 -1.44 -8.35
C ALA A 32 12.51 -1.52 -9.88
N ASP A 33 12.53 -2.73 -10.44
CA ASP A 33 12.51 -2.98 -11.88
C ASP A 33 11.31 -2.29 -12.55
N LEU A 34 10.13 -2.38 -11.94
CA LEU A 34 8.94 -1.69 -12.43
C LEU A 34 9.11 -0.17 -12.42
N LEU A 35 9.73 0.41 -11.39
CA LEU A 35 9.96 1.86 -11.34
C LEU A 35 10.94 2.31 -12.42
N GLU A 36 11.98 1.52 -12.70
CA GLU A 36 12.96 1.80 -13.75
C GLU A 36 12.33 1.75 -15.15
N GLU A 37 11.44 0.78 -15.40
CA GLU A 37 10.78 0.63 -16.70
C GLU A 37 9.79 1.78 -17.00
N GLY A 38 9.22 2.40 -15.96
CA GLY A 38 8.47 3.66 -16.03
C GLY A 38 7.07 3.58 -16.68
N ALA A 39 6.84 2.65 -17.60
CA ALA A 39 5.57 2.45 -18.27
C ALA A 39 5.34 1.01 -18.75
N MET A 40 4.08 0.56 -18.76
CA MET A 40 3.68 -0.81 -19.10
C MET A 40 2.50 -0.81 -20.08
N ARG A 41 2.34 -1.87 -20.88
CA ARG A 41 1.19 -1.97 -21.79
C ARG A 41 -0.11 -2.15 -21.00
N ARG A 42 -1.21 -1.58 -21.47
CA ARG A 42 -2.52 -1.69 -20.79
C ARG A 42 -2.97 -3.13 -20.51
N ALA A 43 -2.64 -4.08 -21.38
CA ALA A 43 -2.97 -5.50 -21.19
C ALA A 43 -2.20 -6.11 -20.00
N GLU A 44 -0.88 -5.87 -19.93
CA GLU A 44 -0.02 -6.25 -18.80
C GLU A 44 -0.51 -5.56 -17.52
N ALA A 45 -0.81 -4.26 -17.58
CA ALA A 45 -1.29 -3.50 -16.42
C ALA A 45 -2.60 -4.06 -15.85
N ARG A 46 -3.50 -4.56 -16.72
CA ARG A 46 -4.74 -5.24 -16.29
C ARG A 46 -4.43 -6.55 -15.56
N LEU A 47 -3.51 -7.35 -16.08
CA LEU A 47 -3.09 -8.61 -15.46
C LEU A 47 -2.45 -8.35 -14.08
N VAL A 48 -1.48 -7.42 -14.03
CA VAL A 48 -0.82 -6.98 -12.80
C VAL A 48 -1.84 -6.47 -11.78
N SER A 49 -2.80 -5.64 -12.21
CA SER A 49 -3.86 -5.13 -11.32
C SER A 49 -4.75 -6.25 -10.77
N GLY A 50 -5.08 -7.25 -11.58
CA GLY A 50 -5.87 -8.41 -11.14
C GLY A 50 -5.17 -9.21 -10.04
N TRP A 51 -3.90 -9.55 -10.28
CA TRP A 51 -3.05 -10.23 -9.29
C TRP A 51 -2.88 -9.42 -8.01
N LEU A 52 -2.59 -8.12 -8.12
CA LEU A 52 -2.43 -7.25 -6.96
C LEU A 52 -3.69 -7.16 -6.11
N ARG A 53 -4.87 -7.04 -6.72
CA ARG A 53 -6.13 -7.06 -5.98
C ARG A 53 -6.34 -8.39 -5.24
N GLY A 54 -5.93 -9.50 -5.85
CA GLY A 54 -5.94 -10.82 -5.21
C GLY A 54 -5.06 -10.87 -3.97
N LEU A 55 -3.78 -10.51 -4.13
CA LEU A 55 -2.80 -10.46 -3.03
C LEU A 55 -3.24 -9.53 -1.91
N GLU A 56 -3.76 -8.33 -2.24
CA GLU A 56 -4.27 -7.39 -1.24
C GLU A 56 -5.45 -7.96 -0.44
N ARG A 57 -6.37 -8.69 -1.08
CA ARG A 57 -7.49 -9.32 -0.39
C ARG A 57 -7.01 -10.39 0.59
N VAL A 58 -6.07 -11.24 0.17
CA VAL A 58 -5.46 -12.27 1.03
C VAL A 58 -4.75 -11.61 2.21
N ALA A 59 -3.88 -10.63 1.95
CA ALA A 59 -3.16 -9.91 3.00
C ALA A 59 -4.10 -9.22 4.00
N ARG A 60 -5.18 -8.60 3.52
CA ARG A 60 -6.21 -7.98 4.39
C ARG A 60 -6.94 -9.02 5.23
N ALA A 61 -7.32 -10.16 4.67
CA ALA A 61 -7.98 -11.22 5.41
C ALA A 61 -7.08 -11.75 6.54
N LEU A 62 -5.80 -12.01 6.25
CA LEU A 62 -4.83 -12.43 7.26
C LEU A 62 -4.61 -11.36 8.33
N LEU A 63 -4.54 -10.08 7.95
CA LEU A 63 -4.46 -8.98 8.93
C LEU A 63 -5.71 -8.89 9.81
N LEU A 64 -6.90 -9.18 9.29
CA LEU A 64 -8.14 -9.20 10.06
C LEU A 64 -8.16 -10.36 11.07
N VAL A 65 -7.75 -11.55 10.65
CA VAL A 65 -7.60 -12.72 11.54
C VAL A 65 -6.64 -12.39 12.68
N MET A 66 -5.44 -11.91 12.35
CA MET A 66 -4.44 -11.55 13.36
C MET A 66 -4.90 -10.38 14.24
N ALA A 67 -5.63 -9.40 13.68
CA ALA A 67 -6.18 -8.29 14.46
C ALA A 67 -7.29 -8.73 15.42
N ALA A 68 -8.10 -9.72 15.06
CA ALA A 68 -9.15 -10.26 15.92
C ALA A 68 -8.58 -10.99 17.16
N GLY A 69 -7.37 -11.54 17.05
CA GLY A 69 -6.65 -12.14 18.19
C GLY A 69 -5.97 -11.13 19.11
N LEU A 70 -5.88 -9.84 18.74
CA LEU A 70 -5.26 -8.82 19.58
C LEU A 70 -6.23 -8.33 20.67
N PRO A 71 -5.74 -8.02 21.88
CA PRO A 71 -6.58 -7.44 22.92
C PRO A 71 -7.17 -6.12 22.44
N LYS A 72 -8.49 -5.99 22.55
CA LYS A 72 -9.18 -4.75 22.19
C LYS A 72 -8.56 -3.61 23.01
N PRO A 73 -8.05 -2.54 22.37
CA PRO A 73 -7.51 -1.43 23.13
C PRO A 73 -8.61 -0.87 24.00
N ALA A 74 -8.32 -0.66 25.29
CA ALA A 74 -9.23 0.05 26.19
C ALA A 74 -9.69 1.35 25.51
N PRO A 75 -10.95 1.77 25.65
CA PRO A 75 -11.47 2.97 25.01
C PRO A 75 -10.68 4.19 25.51
N GLY A 76 -9.60 4.51 24.82
CA GLY A 76 -8.77 5.66 25.10
C GLY A 76 -9.56 6.88 24.71
N ARG A 77 -9.84 7.76 25.68
CA ARG A 77 -10.51 9.06 25.45
C ARG A 77 -9.93 9.67 24.18
N ALA A 78 -10.78 9.83 23.17
CA ALA A 78 -10.40 10.42 21.91
C ALA A 78 -9.82 11.81 22.22
N ARG A 79 -8.49 11.94 22.17
CA ARG A 79 -7.82 13.24 22.13
C ARG A 79 -8.22 13.83 20.78
N ARG A 80 -9.36 14.54 20.77
CA ARG A 80 -9.69 15.54 19.76
C ARG A 80 -8.58 16.59 19.83
N GLY A 81 -7.48 16.31 19.15
CA GLY A 81 -6.50 17.34 18.82
C GLY A 81 -7.24 18.33 17.93
N ARG A 82 -7.58 19.49 18.50
CA ARG A 82 -7.90 20.67 17.70
C ARG A 82 -6.77 20.81 16.69
N ARG A 83 -7.06 20.60 15.40
CA ARG A 83 -6.15 21.04 14.34
C ARG A 83 -6.02 22.55 14.52
N ALA A 84 -4.86 23.00 14.97
CA ALA A 84 -4.53 24.41 14.89
C ALA A 84 -4.56 24.79 13.40
N PRO A 85 -5.17 25.92 13.03
CA PRO A 85 -5.13 26.40 11.66
C PRO A 85 -3.67 26.60 11.25
N VAL A 86 -3.22 25.81 10.28
CA VAL A 86 -1.92 26.00 9.63
C VAL A 86 -2.06 27.26 8.78
N THR A 87 -1.50 28.36 9.25
CA THR A 87 -1.28 29.57 8.44
C THR A 87 -0.29 29.19 7.35
N ILE A 88 -0.75 29.11 6.11
CA ILE A 88 0.10 28.90 4.94
C ILE A 88 0.79 30.25 4.66
N PRO A 89 2.11 30.41 4.85
CA PRO A 89 2.78 31.61 4.39
C PRO A 89 2.79 31.66 2.86
N PRO A 90 2.78 32.88 2.27
CA PRO A 90 2.77 33.08 0.83
C PRO A 90 4.01 32.47 0.17
N LYS A 91 3.76 31.88 -0.99
CA LYS A 91 4.66 31.05 -1.77
C LYS A 91 5.61 31.95 -2.58
N ASP A 92 6.82 32.15 -2.09
CA ASP A 92 7.92 32.64 -2.91
C ASP A 92 8.61 31.47 -3.60
N GLU A 93 8.82 31.66 -4.90
CA GLU A 93 9.42 30.72 -5.82
C GLU A 93 10.92 30.60 -5.57
N THR A 94 11.40 29.39 -5.28
CA THR A 94 12.77 28.98 -5.64
C THR A 94 12.87 27.46 -5.76
N PRO A 95 13.42 26.92 -6.86
CA PRO A 95 13.67 25.50 -7.02
C PRO A 95 15.00 25.14 -6.34
N SER A 96 14.94 24.42 -5.22
CA SER A 96 16.14 23.90 -4.56
C SER A 96 15.84 22.51 -3.99
N ASP A 97 16.51 21.54 -4.62
CA ASP A 97 17.22 20.44 -4.01
C ASP A 97 16.44 19.45 -3.14
N LEU A 98 16.09 18.34 -3.79
CA LEU A 98 16.45 16.96 -3.38
C LEU A 98 16.85 16.82 -1.89
N ARG A 99 15.84 16.78 -1.04
CA ARG A 99 15.92 16.52 0.39
C ARG A 99 16.12 15.00 0.65
N PRO A 100 17.15 14.55 1.39
CA PRO A 100 17.29 13.17 1.87
C PRO A 100 16.83 13.06 3.35
N PRO A 101 17.03 11.94 4.08
CA PRO A 101 16.11 10.82 4.18
C PRO A 101 15.70 10.55 5.64
N ASP A 102 15.05 11.48 6.33
CA ASP A 102 14.63 11.28 7.74
C ASP A 102 13.14 11.60 7.95
N THR A 103 12.30 11.01 7.10
CA THR A 103 10.85 11.07 7.32
C THR A 103 10.44 9.92 8.23
N PRO A 104 9.83 10.17 9.41
CA PRO A 104 9.37 9.10 10.29
C PRO A 104 8.35 8.22 9.53
N PRO A 105 8.34 6.89 9.74
CA PRO A 105 7.51 5.95 8.96
C PRO A 105 6.00 6.19 9.06
N SER A 106 5.56 7.14 9.89
CA SER A 106 4.17 7.57 9.99
C SER A 106 3.69 8.47 8.85
N GLU A 107 4.60 9.15 8.13
CA GLU A 107 4.25 10.02 7.00
C GLU A 107 4.35 9.32 5.63
N ALA A 108 4.97 8.14 5.55
CA ALA A 108 4.98 7.32 4.32
C ALA A 108 3.58 6.86 3.87
N TRP A 109 2.55 7.11 4.68
CA TRP A 109 1.13 6.87 4.40
C TRP A 109 0.30 8.15 4.33
N ALA A 110 0.89 9.34 4.49
CA ALA A 110 0.22 10.62 4.31
C ALA A 110 -0.05 10.86 2.81
N GLY A 111 -1.03 10.14 2.26
CA GLY A 111 -1.40 10.19 0.84
C GLY A 111 -1.87 8.86 0.26
N VAL A 112 -1.59 7.72 0.90
CA VAL A 112 -2.07 6.40 0.44
C VAL A 112 -3.51 6.21 0.89
N ALA A 113 -4.43 6.88 0.21
CA ALA A 113 -5.84 6.56 0.26
C ALA A 113 -6.10 5.38 -0.69
N PHE A 114 -6.64 4.28 -0.20
CA PHE A 114 -7.24 3.24 -1.04
C PHE A 114 -8.53 3.79 -1.66
N ARG A 115 -8.42 4.75 -2.58
CA ARG A 115 -9.55 5.17 -3.40
C ARG A 115 -9.73 4.12 -4.47
N ALA A 116 -10.92 3.51 -4.51
CA ALA A 116 -11.42 2.97 -5.75
C ALA A 116 -11.45 4.15 -6.74
N LEU A 117 -10.58 4.15 -7.74
CA LEU A 117 -10.74 5.07 -8.86
C LEU A 117 -12.16 4.86 -9.41
N PRO A 118 -12.99 5.90 -9.54
CA PRO A 118 -14.21 5.77 -10.33
C PRO A 118 -13.80 5.34 -11.75
N PRO A 119 -14.59 4.49 -12.43
CA PRO A 119 -14.32 4.17 -13.83
C PRO A 119 -14.32 5.48 -14.61
N ASP A 120 -13.20 5.77 -15.30
CA ASP A 120 -13.06 6.95 -16.14
C ASP A 120 -14.25 7.01 -17.10
N SER A 121 -15.00 8.11 -16.99
CA SER A 121 -16.04 8.52 -17.91
C SER A 121 -15.45 8.61 -19.31
N SER A 122 -15.92 7.71 -20.17
CA SER A 122 -15.70 7.63 -21.60
C SER A 122 -16.05 8.95 -22.31
N GLY A 123 -15.02 9.71 -22.67
CA GLY A 123 -15.10 10.78 -23.69
C GLY A 123 -14.97 10.22 -25.11
N PRO A 124 -15.44 10.94 -26.14
CA PRO A 124 -15.61 10.41 -27.49
C PRO A 124 -14.27 10.11 -28.17
N SER A 125 -14.27 8.93 -28.79
CA SER A 125 -13.14 8.20 -29.36
C SER A 125 -12.67 8.81 -30.69
N GLY A 126 -11.43 9.32 -30.71
CA GLY A 126 -10.70 9.63 -31.95
C GLY A 126 -9.78 8.47 -32.38
N PRO A 127 -9.54 8.25 -33.69
CA PRO A 127 -8.71 7.17 -34.18
C PRO A 127 -7.22 7.54 -34.10
N HIS A 128 -6.66 7.47 -32.90
CA HIS A 128 -5.22 7.36 -32.72
C HIS A 128 -4.91 6.04 -32.04
N ARG A 129 -4.29 5.13 -32.80
CA ARG A 129 -3.63 3.92 -32.28
C ARG A 129 -2.35 4.34 -31.53
N SER A 130 -2.48 5.19 -30.52
CA SER A 130 -1.42 5.43 -29.56
C SER A 130 -1.42 4.26 -28.59
N ARG A 131 -0.30 3.51 -28.59
CA ARG A 131 0.00 2.48 -27.59
C ARG A 131 -0.35 3.03 -26.21
N THR A 132 -1.42 2.51 -25.62
CA THR A 132 -1.93 2.98 -24.33
C THR A 132 -1.02 2.44 -23.24
N LEU A 133 0.09 3.12 -23.03
CA LEU A 133 1.01 2.85 -21.93
C LEU A 133 0.38 3.38 -20.63
N VAL A 134 0.57 2.65 -19.54
CA VAL A 134 0.08 2.98 -18.21
C VAL A 134 1.29 3.21 -17.31
N LEU A 135 1.27 4.29 -16.54
CA LEU A 135 2.31 4.59 -15.55
C LEU A 135 2.34 3.52 -14.46
N VAL A 136 3.52 2.94 -14.25
CA VAL A 136 3.73 1.77 -13.38
C VAL A 136 4.00 2.12 -11.92
N ARG A 137 4.33 3.38 -11.63
CA ARG A 137 4.68 3.87 -10.29
C ARG A 137 3.64 3.50 -9.23
N GLY A 138 2.35 3.58 -9.56
CA GLY A 138 1.27 3.19 -8.65
C GLY A 138 1.22 1.70 -8.33
N TYR A 139 1.64 0.83 -9.27
CA TYR A 139 1.72 -0.61 -9.03
C TYR A 139 2.93 -0.97 -8.16
N ALA A 140 4.10 -0.37 -8.45
CA ALA A 140 5.32 -0.59 -7.67
C ALA A 140 5.11 -0.30 -6.17
N TYR A 141 4.52 0.84 -5.83
CA TYR A 141 4.23 1.17 -4.43
C TYR A 141 3.24 0.22 -3.76
N ARG A 142 2.27 -0.31 -4.51
CA ARG A 142 1.32 -1.30 -3.98
C ARG A 142 2.00 -2.63 -3.72
N ILE A 143 2.88 -3.08 -4.62
CA ILE A 143 3.66 -4.31 -4.43
C ILE A 143 4.55 -4.17 -3.18
N GLU A 144 5.28 -3.07 -3.08
CA GLU A 144 6.15 -2.79 -1.93
C GLU A 144 5.36 -2.78 -0.61
N ALA A 145 4.16 -2.18 -0.60
CA ALA A 145 3.29 -2.20 0.57
C ALA A 145 2.88 -3.62 0.98
N ILE A 146 2.57 -4.50 0.02
CA ILE A 146 2.22 -5.90 0.28
C ILE A 146 3.44 -6.67 0.82
N ILE A 147 4.64 -6.46 0.24
CA ILE A 147 5.89 -7.06 0.74
C ILE A 147 6.11 -6.69 2.20
N ARG A 148 6.05 -5.40 2.55
CA ARG A 148 6.21 -4.92 3.93
C ARG A 148 5.20 -5.53 4.89
N VAL A 149 3.95 -5.71 4.45
CA VAL A 149 2.92 -6.38 5.25
C VAL A 149 3.28 -7.85 5.47
N ALA A 150 3.73 -8.56 4.43
CA ALA A 150 4.10 -9.97 4.55
C ALA A 150 5.35 -10.20 5.44
N GLU A 151 6.29 -9.25 5.43
CA GLU A 151 7.52 -9.31 6.24
C GLU A 151 7.27 -8.95 7.71
N ALA A 152 6.50 -7.89 7.96
CA ALA A 152 6.24 -7.38 9.30
C ALA A 152 4.74 -7.07 9.47
N PRO A 153 3.87 -8.08 9.67
CA PRO A 153 2.42 -7.86 9.67
C PRO A 153 1.91 -7.21 10.96
N MET A 154 2.62 -7.36 12.08
CA MET A 154 2.17 -6.95 13.43
C MET A 154 1.80 -5.46 13.57
N PRO A 155 2.60 -4.49 13.06
CA PRO A 155 2.24 -3.07 13.11
C PRO A 155 0.93 -2.77 12.37
N PHE A 156 0.65 -3.50 11.29
CA PHE A 156 -0.56 -3.33 10.49
C PHE A 156 -1.79 -3.89 11.21
N ALA A 157 -1.70 -5.10 11.77
CA ALA A 157 -2.81 -5.68 12.53
C ALA A 157 -3.14 -4.86 13.78
N ARG A 158 -2.13 -4.33 14.51
CA ARG A 158 -2.37 -3.43 15.66
C ARG A 158 -3.12 -2.16 15.26
N ARG A 159 -2.80 -1.58 14.10
CA ARG A 159 -3.56 -0.42 13.58
C ARG A 159 -4.99 -0.79 13.22
N LEU A 160 -5.20 -1.99 12.69
CA LEU A 160 -6.52 -2.50 12.32
C LEU A 160 -7.37 -2.82 13.55
N ALA A 161 -6.80 -3.49 14.56
CA ALA A 161 -7.47 -3.81 15.83
C ALA A 161 -7.94 -2.56 16.59
N ARG A 162 -7.29 -1.40 16.41
CA ARG A 162 -7.76 -0.11 16.97
C ARG A 162 -9.00 0.46 16.29
N ARG A 163 -9.36 -0.05 15.10
CA ARG A 163 -10.48 0.42 14.28
C ARG A 163 -11.68 -0.54 14.31
N LEU A 164 -11.49 -1.76 14.80
CA LEU A 164 -12.53 -2.77 15.05
C LEU A 164 -13.13 -2.58 16.46
#